data_AF-A0A965DPW4-F1
#
_entry.id   AF-A0A965DPW4-F1
#
_cell.length_a   1.000
_cell.length_b   1.000
_cell.length_c   1.000
_cell.angle_alpha   90.00
_cell.angle_beta   90.00
_cell.angle_gamma   90.00
#
_symmetry.space_group_name_H-M   'P 1'
#
loop_
_entity.id
_entity.type
_entity.pdbx_description
1 polymer ?
#
loop_
_entity_poly.entity_id
_entity_poly.type
_entity_poly.pdbx_seq_one_letter_code
_entity_poly.pdbx_strand_id
1 'polypeptide(L)'
;MAYVDVDSDAGTFMSSSDSIALPNCSEILWAGLYWSARIAANTPNYANRSQVRMKLNNGAYQVLTADQTLDVPTINGQSWSHPSYYCFKNITSLLTSSGTNTRFTVANVTAETGSNRWGGWSVIIVYKNVLQSMRNLTVFDGFANISTGNS
;
A
#
# COMPACT_ATOMS: atom_id res chain seq x y z
N MET A 1 3.34 18.14 -1.61
CA MET A 1 2.72 17.06 -0.82
C MET A 1 2.38 17.58 0.57
N ALA A 2 1.14 17.38 0.96
CA ALA A 2 0.68 17.45 2.33
C ALA A 2 -0.02 16.11 2.64
N TYR A 3 -0.08 15.74 3.91
CA TYR A 3 -0.89 14.61 4.31
C TYR A 3 -2.37 14.91 4.11
N VAL A 4 -3.09 13.90 3.66
CA VAL A 4 -4.55 13.90 3.63
C VAL A 4 -5.01 13.16 4.88
N ASP A 5 -5.99 13.71 5.58
CA ASP A 5 -6.69 13.08 6.70
C ASP A 5 -8.19 13.19 6.43
N VAL A 6 -8.83 12.05 6.19
CA VAL A 6 -10.26 11.96 5.83
C VAL A 6 -11.15 11.49 6.99
N ASP A 7 -10.58 11.18 8.15
CA ASP A 7 -11.33 10.57 9.25
C ASP A 7 -11.13 11.19 10.63
N SER A 8 -10.25 12.20 10.77
CA SER A 8 -10.09 13.00 11.99
C SER A 8 -9.77 12.17 13.24
N ASP A 9 -9.24 10.96 13.08
CA ASP A 9 -8.83 10.09 14.17
C ASP A 9 -7.51 10.61 14.74
N ALA A 10 -7.53 11.09 15.99
CA ALA A 10 -6.37 11.66 16.67
C ALA A 10 -5.20 10.67 16.86
N GLY A 11 -5.45 9.36 16.69
CA GLY A 11 -4.41 8.32 16.67
C GLY A 11 -3.73 8.17 15.30
N THR A 12 -4.14 8.92 14.29
CA THR A 12 -3.58 8.93 12.95
C THR A 12 -3.11 10.33 12.54
N PHE A 13 -2.07 10.41 11.72
CA PHE A 13 -1.58 11.71 11.19
C PHE A 13 -1.95 11.93 9.72
N MET A 14 -2.41 10.87 9.06
CA MET A 14 -2.93 10.88 7.71
C MET A 14 -3.84 9.67 7.55
N SER A 15 -4.89 9.82 6.75
CA SER A 15 -5.78 8.74 6.34
C SER A 15 -6.35 9.02 4.95
N SER A 16 -6.52 7.97 4.16
CA SER A 16 -7.21 8.04 2.87
C SER A 16 -7.92 6.72 2.59
N SER A 17 -8.97 6.77 1.77
CA SER A 17 -9.83 5.62 1.54
C SER A 17 -10.09 5.37 0.07
N ASP A 18 -10.30 4.10 -0.28
CA ASP A 18 -10.85 3.66 -1.56
C ASP A 18 -11.80 2.49 -1.33
N SER A 19 -12.60 2.12 -2.34
CA SER A 19 -13.59 1.05 -2.22
C SER A 19 -13.57 0.13 -3.43
N ILE A 20 -13.69 -1.16 -3.16
CA ILE A 20 -13.94 -2.18 -4.19
C ILE A 20 -15.37 -2.68 -4.08
N ALA A 21 -15.99 -2.91 -5.23
CA ALA A 21 -17.26 -3.62 -5.34
C ALA A 21 -17.10 -4.78 -6.32
N LEU A 22 -16.81 -5.98 -5.81
CA LEU A 22 -16.71 -7.17 -6.65
C LEU A 22 -18.11 -7.71 -6.97
N PRO A 23 -18.34 -8.24 -8.19
CA PRO A 23 -19.62 -8.84 -8.54
C PRO A 23 -20.01 -9.99 -7.60
N ASN A 24 -21.31 -10.28 -7.50
CA ASN A 24 -21.80 -11.41 -6.72
C ASN A 24 -21.15 -12.74 -7.18
N CYS A 25 -21.03 -13.69 -6.25
CA CYS A 25 -20.35 -14.97 -6.47
C CYS A 25 -18.85 -14.83 -6.80
N SER A 26 -18.22 -13.74 -6.36
CA SER A 26 -16.76 -13.59 -6.39
C SER A 26 -16.12 -14.15 -5.13
N GLU A 27 -14.98 -14.82 -5.28
CA GLU A 27 -14.14 -15.31 -4.20
C GLU A 27 -12.73 -14.72 -4.35
N ILE A 28 -12.24 -14.08 -3.29
CA ILE A 28 -10.89 -13.50 -3.26
C ILE A 28 -9.88 -14.63 -3.13
N LEU A 29 -8.97 -14.74 -4.10
CA LEU A 29 -7.90 -15.72 -4.12
C LEU A 29 -6.62 -15.18 -3.50
N TRP A 30 -6.36 -13.89 -3.69
CA TRP A 30 -5.19 -13.22 -3.14
C TRP A 30 -5.43 -11.72 -3.04
N ALA A 31 -4.84 -11.08 -2.03
CA ALA A 31 -4.79 -9.63 -1.94
C ALA A 31 -3.49 -9.14 -1.30
N GLY A 32 -2.90 -8.11 -1.91
CA GLY A 32 -1.68 -7.47 -1.48
C GLY A 32 -1.89 -5.98 -1.23
N LEU A 33 -1.46 -5.51 -0.07
CA LEU A 33 -1.33 -4.08 0.24
C LEU A 33 0.11 -3.65 -0.01
N TYR A 34 0.25 -2.61 -0.81
CA TYR A 34 1.53 -1.97 -1.10
C TYR A 34 1.48 -0.53 -0.62
N TRP A 35 2.55 -0.06 -0.01
CA TRP A 35 2.73 1.36 0.28
C TRP A 35 4.18 1.76 0.10
N SER A 36 4.38 2.99 -0.31
CA SER A 36 5.70 3.53 -0.57
C SER A 36 5.67 5.04 -0.44
N ALA A 37 6.81 5.61 -0.09
CA ALA A 37 6.99 7.04 -0.13
C ALA A 37 8.46 7.40 -0.27
N ARG A 38 8.69 8.65 -0.68
CA ARG A 38 9.98 9.29 -0.49
C ARG A 38 10.23 9.50 1.00
N ILE A 39 11.41 9.12 1.47
CA ILE A 39 11.78 9.17 2.89
C ILE A 39 13.26 9.47 3.09
N ALA A 40 13.57 10.26 4.11
CA ALA A 40 14.93 10.47 4.62
C ALA A 40 15.03 10.06 6.10
N ALA A 41 16.24 9.79 6.60
CA ALA A 41 16.46 9.30 7.98
C ALA A 41 15.93 10.25 9.07
N ASN A 42 15.83 11.55 8.77
CA ASN A 42 15.28 12.58 9.66
C ASN A 42 13.75 12.79 9.50
N THR A 43 13.08 11.98 8.67
CA THR A 43 11.62 12.07 8.51
C THR A 43 10.95 11.66 9.82
N PRO A 44 9.97 12.44 10.32
CA PRO A 44 9.17 12.02 11.47
C PRO A 44 8.57 10.62 11.23
N ASN A 45 8.58 9.77 12.25
CA ASN A 45 8.11 8.38 12.16
C ASN A 45 8.92 7.46 11.23
N TYR A 46 10.15 7.82 10.83
CA TYR A 46 11.01 6.99 9.98
C TYR A 46 11.15 5.53 10.45
N ALA A 47 11.26 5.32 11.77
CA ALA A 47 11.36 3.98 12.37
C ALA A 47 10.10 3.11 12.14
N ASN A 48 8.94 3.74 11.94
CA ASN A 48 7.65 3.09 11.78
C ASN A 48 7.19 3.01 10.31
N ARG A 49 8.05 3.35 9.33
CA ARG A 49 7.69 3.36 7.90
C ARG A 49 7.20 2.01 7.36
N SER A 50 7.65 0.91 7.97
CA SER A 50 7.22 -0.46 7.68
C SER A 50 5.89 -0.83 8.33
N GLN A 51 5.21 0.12 8.98
CA GLN A 51 3.92 -0.07 9.61
C GLN A 51 2.91 0.94 9.09
N VAL A 52 1.68 0.47 8.87
CA VAL A 52 0.53 1.30 8.55
C VAL A 52 -0.65 0.89 9.41
N ARG A 53 -1.65 1.76 9.50
CA ARG A 53 -2.93 1.40 10.10
C ARG A 53 -3.95 1.19 8.99
N MET A 54 -4.77 0.16 9.14
CA MET A 54 -5.79 -0.18 8.15
C MET A 54 -7.11 -0.47 8.86
N LYS A 55 -8.20 0.12 8.37
CA LYS A 55 -9.56 -0.27 8.75
C LYS A 55 -10.35 -0.68 7.51
N LEU A 56 -11.21 -1.67 7.70
CA LEU A 56 -12.14 -2.15 6.68
C LEU A 56 -13.55 -1.68 7.04
N ASN A 57 -14.26 -1.09 6.08
CA ASN A 57 -15.57 -0.48 6.27
C ASN A 57 -15.55 0.49 7.46
N ASN A 58 -16.50 0.34 8.40
CA ASN A 58 -16.57 1.12 9.64
C ASN A 58 -15.96 0.36 10.83
N GLY A 59 -15.08 -0.61 10.56
CA GLY A 59 -14.37 -1.35 11.60
C GLY A 59 -13.30 -0.52 12.31
N ALA A 60 -12.67 -1.12 13.31
CA ALA A 60 -11.54 -0.53 14.02
C ALA A 60 -10.25 -0.58 13.21
N TYR A 61 -9.34 0.35 13.48
CA TYR A 61 -7.98 0.32 12.93
C TYR A 61 -7.18 -0.86 13.46
N GLN A 62 -6.55 -1.57 12.55
CA GLN A 62 -5.56 -2.60 12.82
C GLN A 62 -4.17 -2.09 12.42
N VAL A 63 -3.16 -2.35 13.24
CA VAL A 63 -1.77 -2.06 12.88
C VAL A 63 -1.26 -3.21 12.02
N LEU A 64 -0.81 -2.89 10.81
CA LEU A 64 -0.21 -3.84 9.89
C LEU A 64 1.29 -3.56 9.77
N THR A 65 2.09 -4.59 9.99
CA THR A 65 3.53 -4.56 9.69
C THR A 65 3.79 -5.26 8.36
N ALA A 66 4.57 -4.64 7.49
CA ALA A 66 4.97 -5.17 6.20
C ALA A 66 5.63 -6.55 6.33
N ASP A 67 5.30 -7.48 5.43
CA ASP A 67 6.01 -8.75 5.28
C ASP A 67 7.37 -8.53 4.59
N GLN A 68 7.44 -7.53 3.70
CA GLN A 68 8.66 -7.12 3.03
C GLN A 68 8.79 -5.60 3.05
N THR A 69 9.97 -5.11 3.39
CA THR A 69 10.34 -3.69 3.25
C THR A 69 11.63 -3.61 2.46
N LEU A 70 11.63 -2.78 1.43
CA LEU A 70 12.78 -2.46 0.60
C LEU A 70 13.09 -0.98 0.75
N ASP A 71 14.21 -0.66 1.36
CA ASP A 71 14.73 0.71 1.36
C ASP A 71 15.62 0.91 0.13
N VAL A 72 15.37 2.02 -0.58
CA VAL A 72 16.10 2.41 -1.78
C VAL A 72 16.77 3.76 -1.54
N PRO A 73 17.84 3.81 -0.72
CA PRO A 73 18.63 5.03 -0.52
C PRO A 73 19.53 5.31 -1.73
N THR A 74 19.87 4.26 -2.47
CA THR A 74 20.78 4.28 -3.62
C THR A 74 20.18 3.46 -4.75
N ILE A 75 20.36 3.92 -5.98
CA ILE A 75 20.03 3.16 -7.19
C ILE A 75 21.33 2.96 -7.96
N ASN A 76 21.64 1.71 -8.36
CA ASN A 76 22.88 1.35 -9.06
C ASN A 76 24.16 1.81 -8.33
N GLY A 77 24.16 1.77 -6.99
CA GLY A 77 25.30 2.20 -6.18
C GLY A 77 25.52 3.73 -6.09
N GLN A 78 24.64 4.54 -6.69
CA GLN A 78 24.66 5.99 -6.59
C GLN A 78 23.63 6.49 -5.58
N SER A 79 24.02 7.44 -4.72
CA SER A 79 23.10 8.16 -3.85
C SER A 79 21.99 8.78 -4.67
N TRP A 80 20.77 8.31 -4.45
CA TRP A 80 19.62 8.75 -5.23
C TRP A 80 19.10 10.08 -4.68
N SER A 81 18.67 10.99 -5.54
CA SER A 81 18.16 12.31 -5.13
C SER A 81 16.80 12.23 -4.41
N HIS A 82 16.17 11.05 -4.38
CA HIS A 82 14.82 10.84 -3.87
C HIS A 82 14.70 9.54 -3.05
N PRO A 83 15.52 9.33 -2.00
CA PRO A 83 15.50 8.08 -1.23
C PRO A 83 14.07 7.68 -0.87
N SER A 84 13.75 6.40 -1.01
CA SER A 84 12.39 5.89 -0.82
C SER A 84 12.38 4.55 -0.12
N TYR A 85 11.18 4.11 0.24
CA TYR A 85 10.94 2.76 0.69
C TYR A 85 9.71 2.18 -0.01
N TYR A 86 9.67 0.86 -0.10
CA TYR A 86 8.55 0.08 -0.63
C TYR A 86 8.22 -1.01 0.37
N CYS A 87 6.95 -1.11 0.72
CA CYS A 87 6.44 -2.11 1.63
C CYS A 87 5.35 -2.93 0.96
N PHE A 88 5.33 -4.20 1.32
CA PHE A 88 4.31 -5.16 0.91
C PHE A 88 3.77 -5.90 2.13
N LYS A 89 2.46 -6.12 2.16
CA LYS A 89 1.76 -6.97 3.13
C LYS A 89 0.73 -7.83 2.42
N ASN A 90 0.76 -9.14 2.64
CA ASN A 90 -0.34 -10.01 2.24
C ASN A 90 -1.54 -9.77 3.19
N ILE A 91 -2.66 -9.32 2.64
CA ILE A 91 -3.91 -9.02 3.36
C ILE A 91 -5.06 -9.96 2.97
N THR A 92 -4.75 -11.08 2.31
CA THR A 92 -5.75 -12.04 1.82
C THR A 92 -6.66 -12.51 2.94
N SER A 93 -6.10 -12.89 4.10
CA SER A 93 -6.87 -13.37 5.26
C SER A 93 -7.76 -12.29 5.90
N LEU A 94 -7.39 -11.02 5.77
CA LEU A 94 -8.21 -9.91 6.26
C LEU A 94 -9.46 -9.75 5.39
N LEU A 95 -9.30 -9.88 4.07
CA LEU A 95 -10.38 -9.63 3.12
C LEU A 95 -11.35 -10.79 2.93
N THR A 96 -10.89 -12.03 3.12
CA THR A 96 -11.80 -13.18 3.12
C THR A 96 -12.85 -13.09 4.23
N SER A 97 -12.60 -12.32 5.30
CA SER A 97 -13.54 -12.09 6.39
C SER A 97 -14.52 -10.92 6.16
N SER A 98 -14.16 -9.93 5.33
CA SER A 98 -14.92 -8.68 5.17
C SER A 98 -15.87 -8.65 3.97
N GLY A 99 -15.76 -9.61 3.05
CA GLY A 99 -16.66 -9.78 1.92
C GLY A 99 -16.24 -9.02 0.64
N THR A 100 -17.07 -9.14 -0.40
CA THR A 100 -16.79 -8.68 -1.78
C THR A 100 -16.94 -7.18 -2.00
N ASN A 101 -17.61 -6.48 -1.08
CA ASN A 101 -17.75 -5.02 -1.07
C ASN A 101 -17.07 -4.48 0.17
N THR A 102 -15.89 -3.90 -0.01
CA THR A 102 -15.08 -3.43 1.11
C THR A 102 -14.56 -2.03 0.84
N ARG A 103 -14.77 -1.12 1.79
CA ARG A 103 -14.07 0.17 1.85
C ARG A 103 -12.79 0.01 2.65
N PHE A 104 -11.69 0.35 2.03
CA PHE A 104 -10.37 0.39 2.64
C PHE A 104 -10.11 1.79 3.14
N THR A 105 -9.62 1.93 4.36
CA THR A 105 -8.97 3.17 4.79
C THR A 105 -7.59 2.83 5.32
N VAL A 106 -6.57 3.44 4.72
CA VAL A 106 -5.18 3.28 5.11
C VAL A 106 -4.72 4.58 5.74
N ALA A 107 -4.09 4.44 6.91
CA ALA A 107 -3.61 5.50 7.75
C ALA A 107 -2.10 5.33 8.05
N ASN A 108 -1.47 6.43 8.44
CA ASN A 108 -0.08 6.48 8.91
C ASN A 108 0.99 6.06 7.88
N VAL A 109 0.76 6.27 6.58
CA VAL A 109 1.84 6.13 5.59
C VAL A 109 2.86 7.24 5.82
N THR A 110 4.08 6.87 6.18
CA THR A 110 5.15 7.81 6.52
C THR A 110 5.82 8.32 5.24
N ALA A 111 5.98 9.64 5.10
CA ALA A 111 6.56 10.29 3.93
C ALA A 111 7.22 11.63 4.30
N GLU A 112 8.16 12.09 3.48
CA GLU A 112 8.55 13.50 3.49
C GLU A 112 7.39 14.39 3.00
N THR A 113 7.21 15.57 3.59
CA THR A 113 6.23 16.57 3.11
C THR A 113 6.92 17.73 2.36
N GLY A 114 6.16 18.52 1.60
CA GLY A 114 6.68 19.69 0.87
C GLY A 114 6.74 19.50 -0.66
N SER A 115 7.58 20.28 -1.33
CA SER A 115 7.65 20.33 -2.81
C SER A 115 8.40 19.14 -3.42
N ASN A 116 7.92 18.50 -4.48
CA ASN A 116 8.59 17.33 -5.08
C ASN A 116 8.79 16.14 -4.10
N ARG A 117 7.75 15.87 -3.30
CA ARG A 117 7.63 14.72 -2.39
C ARG A 117 6.40 13.91 -2.76
N TRP A 118 6.41 12.62 -2.46
CA TRP A 118 5.34 11.68 -2.80
C TRP A 118 5.24 10.58 -1.75
N GLY A 119 4.05 10.01 -1.63
CA GLY A 119 3.74 8.85 -0.82
C GLY A 119 2.33 8.36 -1.14
N GLY A 120 2.11 7.06 -1.07
CA GLY A 120 0.83 6.46 -1.43
C GLY A 120 0.76 4.98 -1.09
N TRP A 121 -0.42 4.42 -1.33
CA TRP A 121 -0.71 3.01 -1.15
C TRP A 121 -1.60 2.52 -2.27
N SER A 122 -1.53 1.21 -2.52
CA SER A 122 -2.34 0.51 -3.50
C SER A 122 -2.73 -0.86 -2.94
N VAL A 123 -3.94 -1.30 -3.22
CA VAL A 123 -4.38 -2.67 -2.91
C VAL A 123 -4.63 -3.39 -4.23
N ILE A 124 -4.00 -4.55 -4.39
CA ILE A 124 -4.21 -5.44 -5.53
C ILE A 124 -5.03 -6.62 -5.04
N ILE A 125 -6.13 -6.92 -5.74
CA ILE A 125 -7.03 -8.03 -5.41
C ILE A 125 -7.17 -8.94 -6.62
N VAL A 126 -6.91 -10.23 -6.42
CA VAL A 126 -7.15 -11.30 -7.38
C VAL A 126 -8.35 -12.08 -6.89
N TYR A 127 -9.36 -12.20 -7.75
CA TYR A 127 -10.59 -12.93 -7.44
C TYR A 127 -10.97 -13.88 -8.59
N LYS A 128 -11.69 -14.94 -8.26
CA LYS A 128 -12.44 -15.74 -9.24
C LYS A 128 -13.92 -15.44 -9.13
N ASN A 129 -14.65 -15.56 -10.23
CA ASN A 129 -16.10 -15.46 -10.26
C ASN A 129 -16.66 -16.56 -11.17
N VAL A 130 -17.55 -17.39 -10.62
CA VAL A 130 -18.10 -18.56 -11.33
C VAL A 130 -19.06 -18.20 -12.46
N LEU A 131 -19.56 -16.95 -12.48
CA LEU A 131 -20.45 -16.42 -13.52
C LEU A 131 -19.68 -15.72 -14.65
N GLN A 132 -18.35 -15.65 -14.57
CA GLN A 132 -17.48 -15.01 -15.56
C GLN A 132 -16.60 -16.05 -16.25
N SER A 133 -16.12 -15.72 -17.44
CA SER A 133 -15.19 -16.57 -18.18
C SER A 133 -13.90 -16.80 -17.39
N MET A 134 -13.37 -18.02 -17.39
CA MET A 134 -12.06 -18.30 -16.80
C MET A 134 -10.97 -17.48 -17.49
N ARG A 135 -10.07 -16.90 -16.69
CA ARG A 135 -8.90 -16.15 -17.14
C ARG A 135 -7.71 -16.61 -16.31
N ASN A 136 -6.53 -16.64 -16.94
CA ASN A 136 -5.28 -16.82 -16.21
C ASN A 136 -4.72 -15.45 -15.84
N LEU A 137 -4.28 -15.29 -14.59
CA LEU A 137 -3.71 -14.06 -14.07
C LEU A 137 -2.40 -14.37 -13.36
N THR A 138 -1.34 -13.70 -13.78
CA THR A 138 -0.05 -13.72 -13.09
C THR A 138 0.21 -12.36 -12.48
N VAL A 139 0.51 -12.32 -11.19
CA VAL A 139 0.96 -11.12 -10.49
C VAL A 139 2.47 -11.22 -10.35
N PHE A 140 3.19 -10.27 -10.96
CA PHE A 140 4.61 -10.11 -10.75
C PHE A 140 4.81 -9.07 -9.65
N ASP A 141 5.43 -9.48 -8.54
CA ASP A 141 5.81 -8.60 -7.46
C ASP A 141 7.33 -8.37 -7.49
N GLY A 142 7.73 -7.12 -7.59
CA GLY A 142 9.13 -6.74 -7.69
C GLY A 142 9.29 -5.24 -7.87
N PHE A 143 10.35 -4.70 -7.28
CA PHE A 143 10.79 -3.34 -7.52
C PHE A 143 11.84 -3.33 -8.64
N ALA A 144 11.56 -2.62 -9.72
CA ALA A 144 12.50 -2.39 -10.80
C ALA A 144 12.62 -0.89 -11.06
N ASN A 145 13.86 -0.40 -11.16
CA ASN A 145 14.11 0.94 -11.65
C ASN A 145 14.44 0.91 -13.15
N ILE A 146 13.79 1.77 -13.91
CA ILE A 146 14.02 1.92 -15.35
C ILE A 146 14.72 3.26 -15.58
N SER A 147 15.98 3.23 -16.01
CA SER A 147 16.71 4.39 -16.52
C SER A 147 16.92 4.26 -18.03
N THR A 148 16.97 5.37 -18.75
CA THR A 148 17.40 5.38 -20.16
C THR A 148 18.83 4.83 -20.25
N GLY A 149 18.98 3.57 -20.67
CA GLY A 149 20.29 2.93 -20.82
C GLY A 149 20.37 1.44 -20.46
N ASN A 150 19.31 0.81 -19.96
CA ASN A 150 19.32 -0.64 -19.71
C ASN A 150 18.59 -1.38 -20.85
N SER A 151 19.37 -1.82 -21.85
CA SER A 151 19.02 -2.90 -22.78
C SER A 151 19.65 -4.20 -22.30
#